data_AF-A0A6A0GZZ1-F1
#
_entry.id   AF-A0A6A0GZZ1-F1
#
_cell.length_a   1.000
_cell.length_b   1.000
_cell.length_c   1.000
_cell.angle_alpha   90.00
_cell.angle_beta   90.00
_cell.angle_gamma   90.00
#
_symmetry.space_group_name_H-M   'P 1'
#
loop_
_entity.id
_entity.type
_entity.pdbx_description
1 polymer ?
#
loop_
_entity_poly.entity_id
_entity_poly.type
_entity_poly.pdbx_seq_one_letter_code
_entity_poly.pdbx_strand_id
1 'polypeptide(L)'
;MVGTSGPMLREKIWKPDTFFENVKVASLHTVTVPNVLLRVSQNGDVLYSMRLTLRLSCSLELELYPFDAQTCYLHLSSCESSRPFTRWSVFL
;
A
#
# COMPACT_ATOMS: atom_id res chain seq x y z
N MET A 1 -11.33 25.01 -4.48
CA MET A 1 -10.33 23.95 -4.26
C MET A 1 -9.69 24.19 -2.90
N VAL A 2 -10.13 23.50 -1.85
CA VAL A 2 -9.55 23.70 -0.52
C VAL A 2 -8.35 22.76 -0.39
N GLY A 3 -7.16 23.30 -0.62
CA GLY A 3 -5.90 22.60 -0.40
C GLY A 3 -5.57 22.62 1.09
N THR A 4 -5.95 21.59 1.82
CA THR A 4 -5.56 21.42 3.23
C THR A 4 -4.62 20.24 3.37
N SER A 5 -3.38 20.40 2.87
CA SER A 5 -2.27 19.47 3.12
C SER A 5 -1.45 19.89 4.34
N GLY A 6 -2.10 20.34 5.41
CA GLY A 6 -1.43 20.71 6.66
C GLY A 6 -1.06 19.46 7.48
N PRO A 7 0.11 19.43 8.15
CA PRO A 7 0.52 18.27 8.96
C PRO A 7 -0.48 17.91 10.05
N MET A 8 -1.11 18.92 10.68
CA MET A 8 -2.09 18.77 11.77
C MET A 8 -3.42 18.12 11.34
N LEU A 9 -3.81 18.24 10.07
CA LEU A 9 -5.07 17.66 9.60
C LEU A 9 -4.94 16.15 9.39
N ARG A 10 -3.75 15.69 8.99
CA ARG A 10 -3.48 14.26 8.72
C ARG A 10 -3.60 13.39 9.97
N GLU A 11 -3.33 13.95 11.14
CA GLU A 11 -3.42 13.25 12.42
C GLU A 11 -4.85 13.20 12.97
N LYS A 12 -5.71 14.14 12.55
CA LYS A 12 -7.10 14.27 13.05
C LYS A 12 -8.13 13.55 12.19
N ILE A 13 -7.79 13.19 10.95
CA ILE A 13 -8.68 12.44 10.08
C ILE A 13 -8.59 10.95 10.40
N TRP A 14 -9.76 10.33 10.58
CA TRP A 14 -9.86 8.88 10.68
C TRP A 14 -9.36 8.22 9.39
N LYS A 15 -8.52 7.20 9.55
CA LYS A 15 -8.02 6.35 8.46
C LYS A 15 -8.18 4.90 8.89
N PRO A 16 -8.45 3.98 7.96
CA PRO A 16 -8.54 2.56 8.28
C PRO A 16 -7.16 2.00 8.68
N ASP A 17 -7.17 1.03 9.60
CA ASP A 17 -5.97 0.32 10.04
C ASP A 17 -5.59 -0.78 9.02
N THR A 18 -5.15 -0.35 7.84
CA THR A 18 -4.73 -1.27 6.77
C THR A 18 -3.28 -1.69 6.94
N PHE A 19 -3.01 -3.00 6.88
CA PHE A 19 -1.68 -3.59 6.92
C PHE A 19 -1.51 -4.65 5.84
N PHE A 20 -0.25 -4.93 5.49
CA PHE A 20 0.11 -5.94 4.50
C PHE A 20 0.47 -7.24 5.23
N GLU A 21 -0.27 -8.32 5.02
CA GLU A 21 -0.07 -9.57 5.78
C GLU A 21 1.24 -10.26 5.40
N ASN A 22 1.56 -10.30 4.10
CA ASN A 22 2.74 -10.97 3.58
C ASN A 22 3.98 -10.06 3.51
N VAL A 23 4.03 -8.99 4.30
CA VAL A 23 5.20 -8.11 4.34
C VAL A 23 6.25 -8.63 5.30
N LYS A 24 7.50 -8.74 4.82
CA LYS A 24 8.67 -9.02 5.65
C LYS A 24 9.31 -7.73 6.16
N VAL A 25 9.43 -6.73 5.28
CA VAL A 25 10.02 -5.43 5.59
C VAL A 25 9.20 -4.35 4.90
N ALA A 26 8.79 -3.32 5.64
CA ALA A 26 8.13 -2.15 5.11
C ALA A 26 8.98 -0.90 5.40
N SER A 27 9.11 -0.01 4.42
CA SER A 27 9.81 1.26 4.56
C SER A 27 8.93 2.39 4.03
N LEU A 28 8.74 3.40 4.86
CA LEU A 28 8.07 4.66 4.53
C LEU A 28 9.07 5.61 3.89
N HIS A 29 8.73 6.16 2.72
CA HIS A 29 9.58 7.15 2.05
C HIS A 29 9.44 8.52 2.71
N THR A 30 10.43 8.90 3.52
CA THR A 30 10.55 10.24 4.10
C THR A 30 11.62 11.03 3.35
N VAL A 31 11.19 11.87 2.39
CA VAL A 31 12.05 12.90 1.81
C VAL A 31 11.55 14.22 2.40
N THR A 32 12.21 14.68 3.46
CA THR A 32 11.91 15.86 4.32
C THR A 32 10.54 15.89 5.03
N VAL A 33 9.48 15.28 4.49
CA VAL A 33 8.16 15.03 5.11
C VAL A 33 7.68 13.65 4.66
N PRO A 34 6.90 12.88 5.43
CA PRO A 34 6.24 11.68 4.91
C PRO A 34 5.41 12.05 3.67
N ASN A 35 5.68 11.33 2.56
CA ASN A 35 5.03 11.52 1.25
C ASN A 35 3.56 11.07 1.30
N VAL A 36 2.74 11.86 2.00
CA VAL A 36 1.32 11.62 2.23
C VAL A 36 0.53 12.77 1.64
N LEU A 37 -0.27 12.46 0.62
CA LEU A 37 -1.27 13.35 0.02
C LEU A 37 -2.62 13.07 0.69
N LEU A 38 -3.19 14.11 1.27
CA LEU A 38 -4.56 14.11 1.78
C LEU A 38 -5.36 15.17 1.02
N ARG A 39 -6.46 14.77 0.40
CA ARG A 39 -7.38 15.67 -0.31
C ARG A 39 -8.81 15.35 0.10
N VAL A 40 -9.51 16.35 0.64
CA VAL A 40 -10.93 16.27 0.96
C VAL A 40 -11.71 16.98 -0.14
N SER A 41 -12.58 16.24 -0.82
CA SER A 41 -13.51 16.77 -1.82
C SER A 41 -14.69 17.47 -1.13
N GLN A 42 -15.29 18.45 -1.81
CA GLN A 42 -16.51 19.11 -1.30
C GLN A 42 -17.69 18.15 -1.17
N ASN A 43 -17.66 17.04 -1.92
CA ASN A 43 -18.68 15.99 -1.89
C ASN A 43 -18.52 15.03 -0.69
N GLY A 44 -17.48 15.21 0.13
CA GLY A 44 -17.18 14.33 1.27
C GLY A 44 -16.17 13.22 0.98
N ASP A 45 -15.78 13.00 -0.28
CA ASP A 45 -14.76 12.02 -0.62
C ASP A 45 -13.39 12.41 -0.05
N VAL A 46 -12.73 11.47 0.62
CA VAL A 46 -11.38 11.66 1.16
C VAL A 46 -10.40 10.78 0.39
N LEU A 47 -9.48 11.42 -0.32
CA LEU A 47 -8.34 10.74 -0.94
C LEU A 47 -7.15 10.79 0.01
N TYR A 48 -6.73 9.62 0.46
CA TYR A 48 -5.49 9.42 1.21
C TYR A 48 -4.52 8.58 0.38
N SER A 49 -3.37 9.15 0.01
CA SER A 49 -2.35 8.46 -0.80
C SER A 49 -0.99 8.59 -0.14
N MET A 50 -0.29 7.46 0.00
CA MET A 50 1.06 7.40 0.55
C MET A 50 1.95 6.50 -0.30
N ARG A 51 3.25 6.80 -0.33
CA ARG A 51 4.24 5.97 -1.02
C ARG A 51 4.97 5.05 -0.02
N LEU A 52 4.90 3.75 -0.27
CA LEU A 52 5.54 2.70 0.52
C LEU A 52 6.48 1.85 -0.35
N THR A 53 7.60 1.43 0.20
CA THR A 53 8.39 0.30 -0.36
C THR A 53 8.22 -0.89 0.54
N LEU A 54 7.78 -2.00 -0.05
CA LEU A 54 7.47 -3.25 0.65
C LEU A 54 8.38 -4.35 0.10
N ARG A 55 8.91 -5.19 0.99
CA ARG A 55 9.47 -6.49 0.67
C ARG A 55 8.49 -7.55 1.12
N LEU A 56 7.88 -8.23 0.16
CA LEU A 56 6.83 -9.22 0.40
C LEU A 56 7.39 -10.64 0.37
N SER A 57 6.76 -11.56 1.12
CA SER A 57 6.92 -13.00 0.95
C SER A 57 6.01 -13.48 -0.18
N CYS A 58 6.56 -14.31 -1.06
CA CYS A 58 5.84 -14.99 -2.12
C CYS A 58 6.43 -16.40 -2.30
N SER A 59 5.56 -17.38 -2.54
CA SER A 59 5.97 -18.73 -2.88
C SER A 59 6.26 -18.79 -4.37
N LEU A 60 7.45 -19.26 -4.76
CA LEU A 60 7.85 -19.37 -6.16
C LEU A 60 7.79 -20.83 -6.62
N GLU A 61 7.32 -21.04 -7.84
CA GLU A 61 7.27 -22.37 -8.48
C GLU A 61 8.37 -22.48 -9.53
N LEU A 62 9.48 -23.11 -9.19
CA LEU A 62 10.73 -23.06 -9.97
C LEU A 62 10.92 -24.26 -10.91
N GLU A 63 9.85 -24.92 -11.32
CA GLU A 63 9.92 -26.13 -12.16
C GLU A 63 10.49 -25.87 -13.56
N LEU A 64 10.28 -24.65 -14.10
CA LEU A 64 10.66 -24.26 -15.46
C LEU A 64 11.78 -23.20 -15.50
N TYR A 65 12.56 -23.06 -14.43
CA TYR A 65 13.64 -22.07 -14.38
C TYR A 65 14.64 -22.24 -15.55
N PRO A 66 15.07 -21.16 -16.23
CA PRO A 66 14.81 -19.74 -15.99
C PRO A 66 13.65 -19.14 -16.81
N PHE A 67 12.76 -19.96 -17.37
CA PHE A 67 11.63 -19.52 -18.23
C PHE A 67 10.27 -19.66 -17.52
N ASP A 68 10.28 -19.61 -16.20
CA ASP A 68 9.12 -19.71 -15.33
C ASP A 68 8.34 -18.38 -15.25
N ALA A 69 7.03 -18.49 -15.10
CA ALA A 69 6.15 -17.34 -14.89
C ALA A 69 5.67 -17.32 -13.44
N GLN A 70 6.08 -16.31 -12.68
CA GLN A 70 5.76 -16.20 -11.26
C GLN A 70 4.57 -15.27 -11.03
N THR A 71 3.58 -15.73 -10.28
CA THR A 71 2.44 -14.91 -9.84
C THR A 71 2.52 -14.68 -8.35
N CYS A 72 2.70 -13.43 -7.95
CA CYS A 72 2.75 -13.03 -6.53
C CYS A 72 1.55 -12.18 -6.16
N TYR A 73 1.02 -12.45 -4.96
CA TYR A 73 -0.12 -11.73 -4.41
C TYR A 73 0.35 -10.79 -3.30
N LEU A 74 -0.27 -9.62 -3.26
CA LEU A 74 -0.17 -8.73 -2.11
C LEU A 74 -1.46 -8.86 -1.30
N HIS A 75 -1.31 -9.24 -0.04
CA HIS A 75 -2.39 -9.45 0.90
C HIS A 75 -2.58 -8.18 1.72
N LEU A 76 -3.70 -7.48 1.48
CA LEU A 76 -4.07 -6.28 2.22
C LEU A 76 -5.22 -6.62 3.16
N SER A 77 -5.03 -6.33 4.42
CA SER A 77 -6.04 -6.58 5.44
C SER A 77 -6.22 -5.36 6.31
N SER A 78 -7.43 -5.18 6.80
CA SER A 78 -7.74 -4.31 7.93
C SER A 78 -8.17 -5.17 9.10
N CYS A 79 -8.14 -4.62 10.32
CA CYS A 79 -8.64 -5.31 11.51
C CYS A 79 -10.07 -5.86 11.37
N GLU A 80 -10.86 -5.33 10.43
CA GLU A 80 -12.26 -5.69 10.22
C GLU A 80 -12.50 -6.47 8.91
N SER A 81 -11.54 -6.51 7.97
CA SER A 81 -11.71 -7.21 6.68
C SER A 81 -10.38 -7.55 6.00
N SER A 82 -10.17 -8.81 5.65
CA SER A 82 -9.07 -9.26 4.77
C SER A 82 -9.54 -9.34 3.32
N ARG A 83 -8.83 -8.69 2.38
CA ARG A 83 -9.09 -8.81 0.93
C ARG A 83 -7.79 -8.93 0.14
N PRO A 84 -7.59 -10.01 -0.64
CA PRO A 84 -6.44 -10.09 -1.53
C PRO A 84 -6.62 -9.05 -2.66
N PHE A 85 -5.82 -7.98 -2.66
CA PHE A 85 -6.14 -6.80 -3.49
C PHE A 85 -5.31 -6.65 -4.77
N THR A 86 -4.21 -7.38 -5.00
CA THR A 86 -3.49 -7.23 -6.28
C THR A 86 -2.73 -8.48 -6.71
N ARG A 87 -2.84 -8.80 -8.01
CA ARG A 87 -2.05 -9.81 -8.73
C ARG A 87 -0.87 -9.12 -9.40
N TRP A 88 0.35 -9.56 -9.09
CA TRP A 88 1.57 -9.10 -9.74
C TRP A 88 2.20 -10.27 -10.50
N SER A 89 2.54 -10.04 -11.76
CA SER A 89 3.28 -11.00 -12.57
C SER A 89 4.74 -10.59 -12.63
N VAL A 90 5.62 -11.48 -12.18
CA VAL A 90 7.07 -11.36 -12.34
C VAL A 90 7.48 -12.41 -13.36
N PHE A 91 8.07 -11.96 -14.47
CA PHE A 91 8.76 -12.83 -15.41
C PHE A 91 10.24 -12.79 -15.00
N LEU A 92 10.80 -13.95 -14.64
CA LEU A 92 12.25 -14.09 -14.44
C LEU A 92 12.94 -14.32 -15.78
#